data_AF-A0A257ABN0-F1
#
_entry.id   AF-A0A257ABN0-F1
#
_cell.length_a   1.000
_cell.length_b   1.000
_cell.length_c   1.000
_cell.angle_alpha   90.00
_cell.angle_beta   90.00
_cell.angle_gamma   90.00
#
_symmetry.space_group_name_H-M   'P 1'
#
loop_
_entity.id
_entity.type
_entity.pdbx_description
1 polymer ?
#
loop_
_entity_poly.entity_id
_entity_poly.type
_entity_poly.pdbx_seq_one_letter_code
_entity_poly.pdbx_strand_id
1 'polypeptide(L)'
;MEEKEGGEKIKRKGLSAERIAKRMLSSKGYNIVALNHKIDAGGENIAEIDILAEKDGNMYAIEVKSGRANLSSIRQAYANAKLAGYKPLLICKKADEATKQAAKQLGVKIMEFSEYHLLLEPEELESIVKECMEEVMEEYGFLPYAMQLKKNEKKILKAIAEAKDFAHAAEMLKMDSDSLGKKLSSLSKKGVLPSRSLSFNDLKRCSSAILARNELMERLERIERELNKIKSMIG
;
A
#
# COMPACT_ATOMS: atom_id res chain seq x y z
N MET A 1 -28.47 16.36 -0.89
CA MET A 1 -28.10 15.01 -1.36
C MET A 1 -26.65 14.71 -0.92
N GLU A 2 -26.31 14.96 0.35
CA GLU A 2 -24.91 15.09 0.81
C GLU A 2 -24.52 14.23 2.04
N GLU A 3 -25.34 13.27 2.47
CA GLU A 3 -25.04 12.50 3.71
C GLU A 3 -24.33 11.15 3.50
N LYS A 4 -24.08 10.71 2.25
CA LYS A 4 -23.56 9.35 2.00
C LYS A 4 -22.03 9.20 2.05
N GLU A 5 -21.25 10.25 1.75
CA GLU A 5 -19.78 10.14 1.68
C GLU A 5 -19.08 10.08 3.06
N GLY A 6 -19.68 10.69 4.10
CA GLY A 6 -19.14 10.67 5.46
C GLY A 6 -19.22 9.29 6.13
N GLY A 7 -20.35 8.60 5.96
CA GLY A 7 -20.59 7.28 6.59
C GLY A 7 -19.71 6.16 6.02
N GLU A 8 -19.42 6.19 4.72
CA GLU A 8 -18.58 5.18 4.06
C GLU A 8 -17.11 5.31 4.46
N LYS A 9 -16.61 6.55 4.61
CA LYS A 9 -15.25 6.85 5.07
C LYS A 9 -15.03 6.45 6.54
N ILE A 10 -16.06 6.62 7.39
CA ILE A 10 -16.04 6.22 8.80
C ILE A 10 -16.06 4.69 8.93
N LYS A 11 -16.90 3.98 8.17
CA LYS A 11 -16.91 2.50 8.12
C LYS A 11 -15.57 1.93 7.62
N ARG A 12 -14.99 2.49 6.54
CA ARG A 12 -13.67 2.05 6.03
C ARG A 12 -12.53 2.26 7.05
N LYS A 13 -12.55 3.36 7.82
CA LYS A 13 -11.58 3.61 8.90
C LYS A 13 -11.72 2.62 10.06
N GLY A 14 -12.94 2.26 10.46
CA GLY A 14 -13.22 1.21 11.46
C GLY A 14 -12.64 -0.15 11.06
N LEU A 15 -12.95 -0.59 9.83
CA LEU A 15 -12.45 -1.87 9.28
C LEU A 15 -10.91 -1.93 9.16
N SER A 16 -10.27 -0.79 8.91
CA SER A 16 -8.80 -0.70 8.90
C SER A 16 -8.21 -0.79 10.31
N ALA A 17 -8.80 -0.08 11.28
CA ALA A 17 -8.37 -0.12 12.67
C ALA A 17 -8.51 -1.52 13.28
N GLU A 18 -9.63 -2.23 13.03
CA GLU A 18 -9.80 -3.63 13.45
C GLU A 18 -8.78 -4.57 12.80
N ARG A 19 -8.48 -4.37 11.51
CA ARG A 19 -7.45 -5.16 10.82
C ARG A 19 -6.07 -4.99 11.43
N ILE A 20 -5.72 -3.74 11.76
CA ILE A 20 -4.47 -3.40 12.44
C ILE A 20 -4.47 -3.99 13.86
N ALA A 21 -5.57 -3.83 14.59
CA ALA A 21 -5.76 -4.38 15.93
C ALA A 21 -5.56 -5.89 15.97
N LYS A 22 -6.13 -6.64 15.01
CA LYS A 22 -5.92 -8.10 14.88
C LYS A 22 -4.44 -8.48 14.73
N ARG A 23 -3.71 -7.75 13.87
CA ARG A 23 -2.27 -7.98 13.67
C ARG A 23 -1.48 -7.65 14.93
N MET A 24 -1.81 -6.55 15.59
CA MET A 24 -1.22 -6.16 16.88
C MET A 24 -1.44 -7.24 17.94
N LEU A 25 -2.69 -7.70 18.12
CA LEU A 25 -3.05 -8.75 19.07
C LEU A 25 -2.28 -10.05 18.78
N SER A 26 -2.28 -10.50 17.53
CA SER A 26 -1.56 -11.70 17.10
C SER A 26 -0.06 -11.59 17.41
N SER A 27 0.56 -10.42 17.14
CA SER A 27 1.98 -10.18 17.45
C SER A 27 2.30 -10.22 18.95
N LYS A 28 1.31 -9.98 19.82
CA LYS A 28 1.45 -10.07 21.28
C LYS A 28 1.02 -11.44 21.82
N GLY A 29 0.81 -12.44 20.97
CA GLY A 29 0.47 -13.80 21.37
C GLY A 29 -0.99 -13.98 21.79
N TYR A 30 -1.91 -13.13 21.30
CA TYR A 30 -3.34 -13.38 21.42
C TYR A 30 -3.82 -14.22 20.24
N ASN A 31 -4.61 -15.25 20.53
CA ASN A 31 -5.32 -16.07 19.56
C ASN A 31 -6.70 -15.47 19.30
N ILE A 32 -6.97 -15.04 18.06
CA ILE A 32 -8.27 -14.46 17.70
C ILE A 32 -9.31 -15.58 17.62
N VAL A 33 -10.34 -15.51 18.46
CA VAL A 33 -11.42 -16.52 18.56
C VAL A 33 -12.61 -16.14 17.69
N ALA A 34 -13.06 -14.89 17.75
CA ALA A 34 -14.17 -14.40 16.95
C ALA A 34 -14.04 -12.90 16.69
N LEU A 35 -14.73 -12.44 15.65
CA LEU A 35 -14.90 -11.03 15.32
C LEU A 35 -16.38 -10.69 15.40
N ASN A 36 -16.71 -9.46 15.78
CA ASN A 36 -18.10 -8.97 15.87
C ASN A 36 -18.96 -9.94 16.69
N HIS A 37 -18.44 -10.35 17.84
CA HIS A 37 -19.04 -11.36 18.69
C HIS A 37 -20.24 -10.77 19.42
N LYS A 38 -21.42 -11.28 19.06
CA LYS A 38 -22.70 -10.90 19.62
C LYS A 38 -22.94 -11.59 20.96
N ILE A 39 -23.36 -10.80 21.95
CA ILE A 39 -23.79 -11.28 23.26
C ILE A 39 -25.31 -11.24 23.28
N ASP A 40 -25.93 -12.41 23.42
CA ASP A 40 -27.38 -12.54 23.46
C ASP A 40 -27.85 -12.91 24.87
N ALA A 41 -28.91 -12.25 25.35
CA ALA A 41 -29.59 -12.58 26.59
C ALA A 41 -31.10 -12.58 26.35
N GLY A 42 -31.78 -13.69 26.64
CA GLY A 42 -33.23 -13.80 26.44
C GLY A 42 -33.67 -13.73 24.97
N GLY A 43 -32.78 -14.04 24.02
CA GLY A 43 -33.06 -13.95 22.58
C GLY A 43 -32.87 -12.54 21.99
N GLU A 44 -32.49 -11.56 22.80
CA GLU A 44 -32.13 -10.22 22.35
C GLU A 44 -30.62 -10.02 22.36
N ASN A 45 -30.10 -9.34 21.34
CA ASN A 45 -28.71 -8.92 21.31
C ASN A 45 -28.53 -7.73 22.24
N ILE A 46 -27.75 -7.91 23.31
CA ILE A 46 -27.57 -6.90 24.35
C ILE A 46 -26.24 -6.15 24.22
N ALA A 47 -25.27 -6.73 23.51
CA ALA A 47 -23.95 -6.13 23.28
C ALA A 47 -23.20 -6.83 22.15
N GLU A 48 -22.17 -6.15 21.66
CA GLU A 48 -21.25 -6.65 20.64
C GLU A 48 -19.81 -6.40 21.10
N ILE A 49 -18.94 -7.36 20.82
CA ILE A 49 -17.49 -7.28 21.06
C ILE A 49 -16.80 -7.32 19.70
N ASP A 50 -16.05 -6.26 19.35
CA ASP A 50 -15.35 -6.17 18.06
C ASP A 50 -14.42 -7.36 17.82
N ILE A 51 -13.63 -7.71 18.83
CA ILE A 51 -12.69 -8.83 18.78
C ILE A 51 -12.74 -9.64 20.09
N LEU A 52 -12.99 -10.93 19.96
CA LEU A 52 -12.82 -11.89 21.05
C LEU A 52 -11.50 -12.61 20.85
N ALA A 53 -10.61 -12.59 21.86
CA ALA A 53 -9.32 -13.26 21.76
C ALA A 53 -8.91 -13.95 23.06
N GLU A 54 -8.13 -15.02 22.94
CA GLU A 54 -7.57 -15.79 24.04
C GLU A 54 -6.07 -15.48 24.18
N LYS A 55 -5.57 -15.36 25.41
CA LYS A 55 -4.14 -15.31 25.70
C LYS A 55 -3.86 -15.85 27.09
N ASP A 56 -2.87 -16.73 27.20
CA ASP A 56 -2.42 -17.33 28.46
C ASP A 56 -3.60 -17.94 29.27
N GLY A 57 -4.53 -18.60 28.58
CA GLY A 57 -5.73 -19.20 29.18
C GLY A 57 -6.82 -18.22 29.57
N ASN A 58 -6.69 -16.94 29.20
CA ASN A 58 -7.66 -15.89 29.54
C ASN A 58 -8.37 -15.39 28.28
N MET A 59 -9.69 -15.30 28.35
CA MET A 59 -10.52 -14.68 27.32
C MET A 59 -10.58 -13.17 27.52
N TYR A 60 -10.36 -12.43 26.43
CA TYR A 60 -10.40 -10.98 26.38
C TYR A 60 -11.48 -10.50 25.42
N ALA A 61 -12.37 -9.64 25.93
CA ALA A 61 -13.30 -8.86 25.12
C ALA A 61 -12.62 -7.54 24.75
N ILE A 62 -12.36 -7.37 23.46
CA ILE A 62 -11.55 -6.27 22.94
C ILE A 62 -12.42 -5.33 22.13
N GLU A 63 -12.46 -4.08 22.56
CA GLU A 63 -13.05 -2.94 21.85
C GLU A 63 -11.94 -2.23 21.05
N VAL A 64 -12.21 -1.82 19.81
CA VAL A 64 -11.26 -1.14 18.92
C VAL A 64 -11.74 0.25 18.57
N LYS A 65 -11.00 1.26 19.04
CA LYS A 65 -11.21 2.66 18.70
C LYS A 65 -10.17 3.15 17.70
N SER A 66 -10.60 3.56 16.52
CA SER A 66 -9.72 4.18 15.50
C SER A 66 -9.11 5.53 15.92
N GLY A 67 -9.70 6.19 16.93
CA GLY A 67 -9.30 7.50 17.45
C GLY A 67 -8.74 7.45 18.87
N ARG A 68 -8.66 8.62 19.53
CA ARG A 68 -8.28 8.69 20.95
C ARG A 68 -9.31 7.98 21.82
N ALA A 69 -8.86 7.30 22.87
CA ALA A 69 -9.75 6.77 23.89
C ALA A 69 -10.37 7.92 24.69
N ASN A 70 -11.59 7.70 25.16
CA ASN A 70 -12.29 8.57 26.10
C ASN A 70 -12.98 7.70 27.17
N LEU A 71 -13.59 8.34 28.16
CA LEU A 71 -14.27 7.63 29.26
C LEU A 71 -15.42 6.73 28.77
N SER A 72 -16.12 7.12 27.70
CA SER A 72 -17.19 6.31 27.11
C SER A 72 -16.65 5.00 26.54
N SER A 73 -15.55 5.05 25.78
CA SER A 73 -14.90 3.86 25.23
C SER A 73 -14.46 2.88 26.32
N ILE A 74 -13.95 3.40 27.44
CA ILE A 74 -13.56 2.56 28.58
C ILE A 74 -14.78 1.89 29.19
N ARG A 75 -15.85 2.66 29.44
CA ARG A 75 -17.10 2.13 30.02
C ARG A 75 -17.73 1.08 29.12
N GLN A 76 -17.71 1.28 27.80
CA GLN A 76 -18.20 0.31 26.83
C GLN A 76 -17.37 -0.98 26.85
N ALA A 77 -16.04 -0.87 26.74
CA ALA A 77 -15.14 -2.02 26.83
C ALA A 77 -15.35 -2.79 28.14
N TYR A 78 -15.49 -2.09 29.26
CA TYR A 78 -15.78 -2.68 30.57
C TYR A 78 -17.15 -3.39 30.59
N ALA A 79 -18.22 -2.68 30.21
CA ALA A 79 -19.59 -3.20 30.28
C ALA A 79 -19.76 -4.45 29.40
N ASN A 80 -19.31 -4.39 28.14
CA ASN A 80 -19.43 -5.50 27.20
C ASN A 80 -18.62 -6.72 27.67
N ALA A 81 -17.39 -6.49 28.16
CA ALA A 81 -16.59 -7.56 28.73
C ALA A 81 -17.24 -8.20 29.97
N LYS A 82 -17.85 -7.39 30.84
CA LYS A 82 -18.55 -7.87 32.03
C LYS A 82 -19.79 -8.70 31.68
N LEU A 83 -20.59 -8.26 30.70
CA LEU A 83 -21.74 -9.01 30.21
C LEU A 83 -21.33 -10.39 29.66
N ALA A 84 -20.16 -10.49 29.03
CA ALA A 84 -19.63 -11.74 28.49
C ALA A 84 -18.77 -12.57 29.47
N GLY A 85 -18.45 -12.05 30.66
CA GLY A 85 -17.56 -12.72 31.61
C GLY A 85 -16.07 -12.76 31.19
N TYR A 86 -15.63 -11.85 30.33
CA TYR A 86 -14.26 -11.78 29.80
C TYR A 86 -13.45 -10.61 30.37
N LYS A 87 -12.13 -10.63 30.18
CA LYS A 87 -11.26 -9.52 30.58
C LYS A 87 -11.39 -8.35 29.60
N PRO A 88 -11.67 -7.12 30.06
CA PRO A 88 -11.82 -5.98 29.18
C PRO A 88 -10.47 -5.48 28.64
N LEU A 89 -10.45 -5.19 27.35
CA LEU A 89 -9.31 -4.59 26.68
C LEU A 89 -9.80 -3.54 25.68
N LEU A 90 -9.14 -2.38 25.65
CA LEU A 90 -9.40 -1.32 24.69
C LEU A 90 -8.16 -1.08 23.85
N ILE A 91 -8.31 -1.15 22.52
CA ILE A 91 -7.29 -0.74 21.56
C ILE A 91 -7.66 0.66 21.05
N CYS A 92 -6.76 1.63 21.11
CA CYS A 92 -7.06 3.00 20.68
C CYS A 92 -5.86 3.70 20.05
N LYS A 93 -6.01 4.85 19.36
CA LYS A 93 -4.86 5.58 18.81
C LYS A 93 -3.93 6.11 19.91
N LYS A 94 -4.51 6.69 20.97
CA LYS A 94 -3.83 7.29 22.12
C LYS A 94 -4.84 7.53 23.25
N ALA A 95 -4.43 7.47 24.50
CA ALA A 95 -5.22 7.87 25.66
C ALA A 95 -4.50 9.00 26.43
N ASP A 96 -5.27 9.94 27.01
CA ASP A 96 -4.71 10.89 27.98
C ASP A 96 -4.58 10.24 29.36
N GLU A 97 -3.85 10.89 30.27
CA GLU A 97 -3.59 10.33 31.60
C GLU A 97 -4.88 10.16 32.41
N ALA A 98 -5.84 11.07 32.31
CA ALA A 98 -7.13 10.94 33.00
C ALA A 98 -7.89 9.67 32.54
N THR A 99 -7.89 9.41 31.24
CA THR A 99 -8.48 8.23 30.61
C THR A 99 -7.75 6.96 31.04
N LYS A 100 -6.41 6.96 31.08
CA LYS A 100 -5.62 5.83 31.58
C LYS A 100 -5.88 5.54 33.05
N GLN A 101 -6.03 6.57 33.89
CA GLN A 101 -6.39 6.39 35.29
C GLN A 101 -7.79 5.78 35.43
N ALA A 102 -8.78 6.27 34.67
CA ALA A 102 -10.13 5.69 34.67
C ALA A 102 -10.13 4.22 34.23
N ALA A 103 -9.37 3.88 33.20
CA ALA A 103 -9.22 2.49 32.73
C ALA A 103 -8.58 1.61 33.79
N LYS A 104 -7.54 2.09 34.48
CA LYS A 104 -6.90 1.38 35.59
C LYS A 104 -7.89 1.08 36.72
N GLN A 105 -8.72 2.05 37.10
CA GLN A 105 -9.75 1.87 38.15
C GLN A 105 -10.82 0.84 37.75
N LEU A 106 -11.18 0.79 36.46
CA LEU A 106 -12.16 -0.16 35.94
C LEU A 106 -11.54 -1.52 35.53
N GLY A 107 -10.22 -1.69 35.69
CA GLY A 107 -9.51 -2.91 35.27
C GLY A 107 -9.48 -3.12 33.76
N VAL A 108 -9.66 -2.06 32.96
CA VAL A 108 -9.61 -2.10 31.49
C VAL A 108 -8.17 -1.96 31.03
N LYS A 109 -7.66 -2.96 30.32
CA LYS A 109 -6.32 -2.87 29.71
C LYS A 109 -6.37 -1.99 28.47
N ILE A 110 -5.52 -0.96 28.40
CA ILE A 110 -5.38 -0.14 27.20
C ILE A 110 -4.17 -0.62 26.39
N MET A 111 -4.32 -0.73 25.08
CA MET A 111 -3.21 -0.81 24.12
C MET A 111 -3.34 0.32 23.11
N GLU A 112 -2.29 1.14 22.96
CA GLU A 112 -2.30 2.27 22.04
C GLU A 112 -1.68 1.89 20.69
N PHE A 113 -2.29 2.30 19.59
CA PHE A 113 -1.70 2.19 18.27
C PHE A 113 -0.43 3.02 18.18
N SER A 114 -0.25 4.13 18.91
CA SER A 114 1.01 4.90 18.87
C SER A 114 2.21 4.15 19.43
N GLU A 115 2.01 3.10 20.24
CA GLU A 115 3.10 2.19 20.64
C GLU A 115 3.54 1.29 19.47
N TYR A 116 2.71 1.15 18.44
CA TYR A 116 3.05 0.57 17.14
C TYR A 116 3.37 1.72 16.20
N HIS A 117 4.55 1.80 15.62
CA HIS A 117 4.94 2.87 14.69
C HIS A 117 4.18 2.76 13.33
N LEU A 118 2.84 2.75 13.35
CA LEU A 118 1.91 2.81 12.23
C LEU A 118 1.43 4.25 12.01
N LEU A 119 2.36 5.19 12.12
CA LEU A 119 2.23 6.57 11.67
C LEU A 119 3.00 6.62 10.35
N LEU A 120 2.33 6.34 9.24
CA LEU A 120 2.81 6.91 8.00
C LEU A 120 2.34 8.35 8.02
N GLU A 121 3.28 9.29 7.99
CA GLU A 121 2.94 10.69 7.73
C GLU A 121 2.26 10.78 6.35
N PRO A 122 1.33 11.73 6.12
CA PRO A 122 0.62 11.84 4.85
C PRO A 122 1.53 11.83 3.62
N GLU A 123 2.72 12.41 3.75
CA GLU A 123 3.76 12.46 2.74
C GLU A 123 4.34 11.08 2.44
N GLU A 124 4.52 10.25 3.48
CA GLU A 124 4.99 8.86 3.33
C GLU A 124 3.92 7.99 2.68
N LEU A 125 2.65 8.19 3.04
CA LEU A 125 1.54 7.47 2.41
C LEU A 125 1.37 7.86 0.93
N GLU A 126 1.47 9.15 0.59
CA GLU A 126 1.45 9.62 -0.80
C GLU A 126 2.61 8.99 -1.58
N SER A 127 3.82 9.00 -1.01
CA SER A 127 5.00 8.39 -1.62
C SER A 127 4.78 6.90 -1.88
N ILE A 128 4.29 6.15 -0.89
CA ILE A 128 4.04 4.71 -1.02
C ILE A 128 2.98 4.43 -2.09
N VAL A 129 1.86 5.16 -2.08
CA VAL A 129 0.78 4.94 -3.06
C VAL A 129 1.26 5.25 -4.47
N LYS A 130 1.98 6.35 -4.65
CA LYS A 130 2.54 6.74 -5.94
C LYS A 130 3.56 5.71 -6.42
N GLU A 131 4.47 5.29 -5.56
CA GLU A 131 5.51 4.29 -5.88
C GLU A 131 4.88 2.93 -6.24
N CYS A 132 3.88 2.47 -5.50
CA CYS A 132 3.13 1.26 -5.82
C CYS A 132 2.41 1.34 -7.17
N MET A 133 1.78 2.47 -7.49
CA MET A 133 1.12 2.65 -8.79
C MET A 133 2.13 2.72 -9.93
N GLU A 134 3.26 3.41 -9.74
CA GLU A 134 4.35 3.45 -10.71
C GLU A 134 4.94 2.05 -10.94
N GLU A 135 5.18 1.26 -9.88
CA GLU A 135 5.65 -0.13 -9.98
C GLU A 135 4.67 -1.02 -10.75
N VAL A 136 3.38 -0.97 -10.43
CA VAL A 136 2.35 -1.76 -11.15
C VAL A 136 2.31 -1.34 -12.62
N MET A 137 2.33 -0.05 -12.93
CA MET A 137 2.32 0.39 -14.32
C MET A 137 3.62 0.04 -15.06
N GLU A 138 4.77 -0.02 -14.38
CA GLU A 138 6.04 -0.52 -14.93
C GLU A 138 6.00 -2.01 -15.22
N GLU A 139 5.57 -2.82 -14.25
CA GLU A 139 5.51 -4.29 -14.34
C GLU A 139 4.70 -4.74 -15.56
N TYR A 140 3.56 -4.08 -15.79
CA TYR A 140 2.67 -4.40 -16.90
C TYR A 140 2.88 -3.51 -18.14
N GLY A 141 3.92 -2.66 -18.16
CA GLY A 141 4.30 -1.86 -19.33
C GLY A 141 3.30 -0.76 -19.72
N PHE A 142 2.42 -0.35 -18.81
CA PHE A 142 1.38 0.66 -19.03
C PHE A 142 1.88 2.10 -18.95
N LEU A 143 3.10 2.34 -18.46
CA LEU A 143 3.61 3.71 -18.42
C LEU A 143 3.76 4.29 -19.83
N PRO A 144 3.30 5.54 -20.07
CA PRO A 144 3.33 6.19 -21.37
C PRO A 144 4.74 6.71 -21.70
N TYR A 145 5.75 5.84 -21.59
CA TYR A 145 7.10 6.19 -22.00
C TYR A 145 7.13 6.48 -23.49
N ALA A 146 7.92 7.50 -23.87
CA ALA A 146 7.91 8.10 -25.21
C ALA A 146 7.75 7.05 -26.34
N MET A 147 6.67 7.19 -27.13
CA MET A 147 6.30 6.21 -28.15
C MET A 147 7.32 6.09 -29.29
N GLN A 148 8.12 7.13 -29.53
CA GLN A 148 9.14 7.17 -30.57
C GLN A 148 10.52 7.48 -30.00
N LEU A 149 11.33 6.45 -29.82
CA LEU A 149 12.71 6.57 -29.38
C LEU A 149 13.61 7.02 -30.54
N LYS A 150 14.47 8.02 -30.30
CA LYS A 150 15.53 8.37 -31.27
C LYS A 150 16.55 7.24 -31.36
N LYS A 151 17.26 7.13 -32.49
CA LYS A 151 18.30 6.09 -32.71
C LYS A 151 19.32 5.98 -31.57
N ASN A 152 19.78 7.12 -31.05
CA ASN A 152 20.73 7.15 -29.94
C ASN A 152 20.11 6.65 -28.62
N GLU A 153 18.84 6.97 -28.38
CA GLU A 153 18.10 6.56 -27.17
C GLU A 153 17.88 5.03 -27.19
N LYS A 154 17.48 4.48 -28.34
CA LYS A 154 17.42 3.01 -28.54
C LYS A 154 18.74 2.33 -28.27
N LYS A 155 19.85 2.90 -28.74
CA LYS A 155 21.19 2.33 -28.56
C LYS A 155 21.56 2.24 -27.07
N ILE A 156 21.25 3.28 -26.31
CA ILE A 156 21.50 3.32 -24.86
C ILE A 156 20.65 2.26 -24.16
N LEU A 157 19.34 2.22 -24.42
CA LEU A 157 18.44 1.24 -23.79
C LEU A 157 18.83 -0.21 -24.12
N LYS A 158 19.26 -0.49 -25.37
CA LYS A 158 19.75 -1.83 -25.74
C LYS A 158 20.99 -2.24 -24.95
N ALA A 159 21.97 -1.34 -24.82
CA ALA A 159 23.16 -1.62 -24.04
C ALA A 159 22.83 -1.90 -22.57
N ILE A 160 21.90 -1.15 -21.97
CA ILE A 160 21.42 -1.41 -20.60
C ILE A 160 20.71 -2.77 -20.50
N ALA A 161 19.82 -3.08 -21.46
CA ALA A 161 19.04 -4.31 -21.47
C ALA A 161 19.93 -5.57 -21.57
N GLU A 162 21.00 -5.50 -22.36
CA GLU A 162 21.89 -6.63 -22.63
C GLU A 162 23.02 -6.77 -21.60
N ALA A 163 23.46 -5.66 -20.99
CA ALA A 163 24.60 -5.67 -20.09
C ALA A 163 24.36 -6.46 -18.79
N LYS A 164 25.48 -6.91 -18.19
CA LYS A 164 25.51 -7.62 -16.90
C LYS A 164 25.37 -6.66 -15.71
N ASP A 165 26.02 -5.51 -15.81
CA ASP A 165 26.03 -4.46 -14.80
C ASP A 165 26.21 -3.08 -15.44
N PHE A 166 26.20 -2.03 -14.62
CA PHE A 166 26.29 -0.64 -15.08
C PHE A 166 27.63 -0.32 -15.76
N ALA A 167 28.73 -0.88 -15.26
CA ALA A 167 30.06 -0.65 -15.80
C ALA A 167 30.20 -1.28 -17.20
N HIS A 168 29.72 -2.51 -17.36
CA HIS A 168 29.65 -3.19 -18.64
C HIS A 168 28.77 -2.43 -19.64
N ALA A 169 27.66 -1.85 -19.20
CA ALA A 169 26.82 -1.03 -20.09
C ALA A 169 27.54 0.25 -20.57
N ALA A 170 28.31 0.89 -19.69
CA ALA A 170 29.12 2.06 -20.03
C ALA A 170 30.22 1.69 -21.05
N GLU A 171 30.88 0.56 -20.84
CA GLU A 171 31.87 -0.01 -21.76
C GLU A 171 31.28 -0.31 -23.15
N MET A 172 30.12 -0.99 -23.21
CA MET A 172 29.40 -1.26 -24.47
C MET A 172 29.08 0.02 -25.24
N LEU A 173 28.83 1.11 -24.52
CA LEU A 173 28.52 2.42 -25.10
C LEU A 173 29.76 3.28 -25.36
N LYS A 174 30.96 2.80 -25.00
CA LYS A 174 32.25 3.50 -25.10
C LYS A 174 32.21 4.87 -24.41
N MET A 175 31.67 4.90 -23.20
CA MET A 175 31.61 6.08 -22.35
C MET A 175 31.94 5.72 -20.90
N ASP A 176 32.34 6.72 -20.13
CA ASP A 176 32.50 6.57 -18.68
C ASP A 176 31.15 6.50 -17.96
N SER A 177 31.18 6.00 -16.73
CA SER A 177 29.99 5.81 -15.88
C SER A 177 29.23 7.12 -15.62
N ASP A 178 29.93 8.23 -15.45
CA ASP A 178 29.32 9.55 -15.20
C ASP A 178 28.57 10.05 -16.43
N SER A 179 29.16 9.90 -17.61
CA SER A 179 28.54 10.21 -18.89
C SER A 179 27.30 9.36 -19.14
N LEU A 180 27.33 8.07 -18.82
CA LEU A 180 26.16 7.20 -18.88
C LEU A 180 25.07 7.67 -17.91
N GLY A 181 25.44 7.96 -16.66
CA GLY A 181 24.52 8.50 -15.64
C GLY A 181 23.82 9.78 -16.09
N LYS A 182 24.56 10.73 -16.68
CA LYS A 182 24.00 11.97 -17.24
C LYS A 182 23.01 11.70 -18.38
N LYS A 183 23.29 10.72 -19.24
CA LYS A 183 22.37 10.32 -20.32
C LYS A 183 21.10 9.69 -19.79
N LEU A 184 21.20 8.80 -18.79
CA LEU A 184 20.03 8.20 -18.14
C LEU A 184 19.17 9.26 -17.45
N SER A 185 19.79 10.20 -16.74
CA SER A 185 19.07 11.34 -16.15
C SER A 185 18.34 12.18 -17.20
N SER A 186 18.94 12.40 -18.38
CA SER A 186 18.27 13.08 -19.49
C SER A 186 17.08 12.27 -20.04
N LEU A 187 17.18 10.95 -20.13
CA LEU A 187 16.09 10.06 -20.54
C LEU A 187 14.93 10.09 -19.54
N SER A 188 15.22 10.08 -18.24
CA SER A 188 14.22 10.24 -17.18
C SER A 188 13.49 11.59 -17.28
N LYS A 189 14.23 12.69 -17.45
CA LYS A 189 13.64 14.04 -17.63
C LYS A 189 12.73 14.16 -18.86
N LYS A 190 12.99 13.37 -19.91
CA LYS A 190 12.18 13.32 -21.13
C LYS A 190 10.95 12.42 -21.01
N GLY A 191 10.78 11.71 -19.89
CA GLY A 191 9.74 10.71 -19.75
C GLY A 191 9.98 9.47 -20.63
N VAL A 192 11.24 9.12 -20.91
CA VAL A 192 11.60 7.84 -21.55
C VAL A 192 11.81 6.77 -20.47
N LEU A 193 12.43 7.13 -19.36
CA LEU A 193 12.66 6.27 -18.19
C LEU A 193 11.90 6.83 -16.97
N PRO A 194 11.68 6.02 -15.93
CA PRO A 194 11.15 6.50 -14.65
C PRO A 194 12.01 7.64 -14.09
N SER A 195 11.38 8.61 -13.40
CA SER A 195 12.07 9.75 -12.76
C SER A 195 12.63 9.44 -11.37
N ARG A 196 12.37 8.25 -10.84
CA ARG A 196 12.86 7.75 -9.55
C ARG A 196 14.23 7.10 -9.68
N SER A 197 14.89 6.87 -8.54
CA SER A 197 16.11 6.07 -8.47
C SER A 197 15.78 4.62 -8.80
N LEU A 198 16.55 4.02 -9.70
CA LEU A 198 16.34 2.65 -10.16
C LEU A 198 17.61 1.84 -9.91
N SER A 199 17.45 0.60 -9.45
CA SER A 199 18.57 -0.34 -9.48
C SER A 199 18.93 -0.65 -10.94
N PHE A 200 20.12 -1.20 -11.18
CA PHE A 200 20.50 -1.62 -12.52
C PHE A 200 19.55 -2.70 -13.09
N ASN A 201 19.02 -3.57 -12.23
CA ASN A 201 18.05 -4.57 -12.64
C ASN A 201 16.71 -3.94 -13.06
N ASP A 202 16.26 -2.90 -12.36
CA ASP A 202 15.05 -2.17 -12.73
C ASP A 202 15.24 -1.42 -14.05
N LEU A 203 16.41 -0.80 -14.23
CA LEU A 203 16.81 -0.17 -15.51
C LEU A 203 16.79 -1.19 -16.67
N LYS A 204 17.28 -2.40 -16.44
CA LYS A 204 17.29 -3.49 -17.43
C LYS A 204 15.88 -3.94 -17.81
N ARG A 205 15.01 -4.13 -16.81
CA ARG A 205 13.58 -4.48 -17.03
C ARG A 205 12.85 -3.37 -17.79
N CYS A 206 12.96 -2.12 -17.32
CA CYS A 206 12.35 -0.96 -17.95
C CYS A 206 12.82 -0.81 -19.40
N SER A 207 14.14 -0.87 -19.63
CA SER A 207 14.72 -0.73 -20.97
C SER A 207 14.20 -1.82 -21.92
N SER A 208 14.10 -3.06 -21.45
CA SER A 208 13.58 -4.18 -22.24
C SER A 208 12.09 -3.98 -22.60
N ALA A 209 11.27 -3.58 -21.63
CA ALA A 209 9.85 -3.32 -21.85
C ALA A 209 9.62 -2.16 -22.84
N ILE A 210 10.37 -1.06 -22.68
CA ILE A 210 10.32 0.11 -23.56
C ILE A 210 10.73 -0.28 -24.99
N LEU A 211 11.81 -1.05 -25.15
CA LEU A 211 12.27 -1.51 -26.46
C LEU A 211 11.24 -2.41 -27.15
N ALA A 212 10.67 -3.38 -26.42
CA ALA A 212 9.66 -4.28 -26.95
C ALA A 212 8.41 -3.52 -27.42
N ARG A 213 7.93 -2.55 -26.63
CA ARG A 213 6.79 -1.71 -27.00
C ARG A 213 7.08 -0.84 -28.22
N ASN A 214 8.28 -0.24 -28.29
CA ASN A 214 8.65 0.60 -29.42
C ASN A 214 8.79 -0.24 -30.71
N GLU A 215 9.33 -1.46 -30.64
CA GLU A 215 9.38 -2.37 -31.78
C GLU A 215 7.98 -2.78 -32.25
N LEU A 216 7.07 -3.07 -31.33
CA LEU A 216 5.67 -3.38 -31.65
C LEU A 216 5.00 -2.21 -32.37
N MET A 217 5.20 -0.97 -31.91
CA MET A 217 4.68 0.22 -32.58
C MET A 217 5.26 0.41 -33.99
N GLU A 218 6.57 0.24 -34.19
CA GLU A 218 7.18 0.35 -35.52
C GLU A 218 6.63 -0.69 -36.50
N ARG A 219 6.35 -1.91 -36.01
CA ARG A 219 5.70 -2.96 -36.81
C ARG A 219 4.26 -2.59 -37.15
N LEU A 220 3.48 -2.05 -36.20
CA LEU A 220 2.12 -1.58 -36.44
C LEU A 220 2.08 -0.44 -37.47
N GLU A 221 2.95 0.57 -37.33
CA GLU A 221 3.06 1.67 -38.31
C GLU A 221 3.46 1.17 -39.71
N ARG A 222 4.24 0.09 -39.80
CA ARG A 222 4.56 -0.55 -41.07
C ARG A 222 3.34 -1.25 -41.66
N ILE A 223 2.62 -2.03 -40.87
CA ILE A 223 1.39 -2.72 -41.29
C ILE A 223 0.37 -1.70 -41.79
N GLU A 224 0.15 -0.61 -41.05
CA GLU A 224 -0.77 0.46 -41.44
C GLU A 224 -0.37 1.09 -42.79
N ARG A 225 0.93 1.37 -43.01
CA ARG A 225 1.43 1.88 -44.30
C ARG A 225 1.21 0.90 -45.44
N GLU A 226 1.43 -0.39 -45.23
CA GLU A 226 1.22 -1.43 -46.25
C GLU A 226 -0.28 -1.59 -46.57
N LEU A 227 -1.15 -1.58 -45.56
CA LEU A 227 -2.61 -1.61 -45.74
C LEU A 227 -3.12 -0.39 -46.53
N ASN A 228 -2.59 0.81 -46.23
CA ASN A 228 -2.96 2.02 -46.96
C ASN A 228 -2.56 1.97 -48.43
N LYS A 229 -1.38 1.39 -48.75
CA LYS A 229 -0.95 1.17 -50.14
C LYS A 229 -1.89 0.21 -50.85
N ILE A 230 -2.24 -0.92 -50.23
CA ILE A 230 -3.17 -1.90 -50.80
C ILE A 230 -4.53 -1.24 -51.06
N LYS A 231 -5.05 -0.48 -50.10
CA LYS A 231 -6.32 0.25 -50.24
C LYS A 231 -6.30 1.23 -51.41
N SER A 232 -5.19 1.92 -51.65
CA SER A 232 -5.01 2.83 -52.79
C SER A 232 -4.83 2.15 -54.15
N MET A 233 -4.60 0.83 -54.17
CA MET A 233 -4.49 0.04 -55.41
C MET A 233 -5.80 -0.67 -55.78
N ILE A 234 -6.72 -0.81 -54.82
CA ILE A 234 -8.01 -1.51 -54.98
C ILE A 234 -9.17 -0.52 -55.15
N GLY A 235 -9.02 0.72 -54.69
CA GLY A 235 -9.94 1.84 -54.97
C GLY A 235 -9.46 2.68 -56.14
#